data_AF-A0A954EFQ0-F1
#
_entry.id   AF-A0A954EFQ0-F1
#
_cell.length_a   1.000
_cell.length_b   1.000
_cell.length_c   1.000
_cell.angle_alpha   90.00
_cell.angle_beta   90.00
_cell.angle_gamma   90.00
#
_symmetry.space_group_name_H-M   'P 1'
#
loop_
_entity.id
_entity.type
_entity.pdbx_description
1 polymer ?
#
loop_
_entity_poly.entity_id
_entity_poly.type
_entity_poly.pdbx_seq_one_letter_code
_entity_poly.pdbx_strand_id
1 'polypeptide(L)'
;SIAEPKTFLVATESEMIHPLKKIAPQHEYIPVPGIMETTGETCACNRCPHMARNTLQKVRDCLKNGEPEIVWKDYFDDAKEVLERSLLK
;
A
#
# COMPACT_ATOMS: atom_id res chain seq x y z
N SER A 1 4.30 -18.57 -11.17
CA SER A 1 2.93 -18.27 -10.71
C SER A 1 2.23 -19.60 -10.43
N ILE A 2 1.23 -19.61 -9.55
CA ILE A 2 0.42 -20.81 -9.32
C ILE A 2 -0.58 -20.89 -10.48
N ALA A 3 -0.51 -21.95 -11.29
CA ALA A 3 -1.32 -22.07 -12.50
C ALA A 3 -2.78 -22.45 -12.20
N GLU A 4 -3.01 -23.24 -11.16
CA GLU A 4 -4.34 -23.68 -10.76
C GLU A 4 -5.07 -22.61 -9.94
N PRO A 5 -6.39 -22.41 -10.17
CA PRO A 5 -7.22 -21.56 -9.32
C PRO A 5 -7.10 -21.94 -7.83
N LYS A 6 -6.93 -20.94 -6.97
CA LYS A 6 -6.82 -21.08 -5.52
C LYS A 6 -7.43 -19.87 -4.83
N THR A 7 -7.80 -20.06 -3.57
CA THR A 7 -8.28 -18.99 -2.69
C THR A 7 -7.16 -18.57 -1.74
N PHE A 8 -6.90 -17.27 -1.66
CA PHE A 8 -5.89 -16.66 -0.79
C PHE A 8 -6.52 -15.76 0.26
N LEU A 9 -6.05 -15.89 1.50
CA LEU A 9 -6.33 -14.94 2.56
C LEU A 9 -5.31 -13.80 2.49
N VAL A 10 -5.80 -12.57 2.39
CA VAL A 10 -4.97 -11.37 2.24
C VAL A 10 -4.96 -10.61 3.56
N ALA A 11 -3.88 -10.80 4.33
CA ALA A 11 -3.65 -10.16 5.63
C ALA A 11 -2.80 -8.88 5.52
N THR A 12 -3.21 -7.97 4.64
CA THR A 12 -2.58 -6.65 4.46
C THR A 12 -3.68 -5.64 4.13
N GLU A 13 -3.33 -4.50 3.53
CA GLU A 13 -4.29 -3.51 3.07
C GLU A 13 -5.31 -4.14 2.10
N SER A 14 -6.59 -3.94 2.39
CA SER A 14 -7.70 -4.47 1.59
C SER A 14 -7.63 -4.06 0.10
N GLU A 15 -7.15 -2.85 -0.17
CA GLU A 15 -6.99 -2.32 -1.54
C GLU A 15 -5.91 -3.05 -2.36
N MET A 16 -5.03 -3.85 -1.73
CA MET A 16 -4.07 -4.72 -2.43
C MET A 16 -4.77 -5.82 -3.25
N ILE A 17 -6.03 -6.14 -2.96
CA ILE A 17 -6.80 -7.13 -3.71
C ILE A 17 -7.01 -6.69 -5.17
N HIS A 18 -7.15 -5.39 -5.45
CA HIS A 18 -7.33 -4.90 -6.81
C HIS A 18 -6.14 -5.22 -7.74
N PRO A 19 -4.88 -4.87 -7.40
CA PRO A 19 -3.72 -5.24 -8.22
C PRO A 19 -3.49 -6.75 -8.26
N LEU A 20 -3.76 -7.49 -7.18
CA LEU A 20 -3.67 -8.95 -7.18
C LEU A 20 -4.61 -9.59 -8.22
N LYS A 21 -5.88 -9.16 -8.25
CA LYS A 21 -6.85 -9.60 -9.27
C LYS A 21 -6.44 -9.21 -10.70
N LYS A 22 -5.73 -8.09 -10.88
CA LYS A 22 -5.21 -7.68 -12.19
C LYS A 22 -4.07 -8.57 -12.68
N ILE A 23 -3.18 -8.99 -11.77
CA ILE A 23 -2.00 -9.81 -12.10
C ILE A 23 -2.37 -11.29 -12.26
N ALA A 24 -3.29 -11.79 -11.44
CA ALA A 24 -3.69 -13.20 -11.42
C ALA A 24 -5.22 -13.34 -11.19
N PRO A 25 -6.05 -13.05 -12.22
CA PRO A 25 -7.51 -13.06 -12.11
C PRO A 25 -8.11 -14.46 -11.88
N GLN A 26 -7.34 -15.52 -12.12
CA GLN A 26 -7.77 -16.90 -11.91
C GLN A 26 -7.89 -17.30 -10.43
N HIS A 27 -7.35 -16.49 -9.52
CA HIS A 27 -7.39 -16.76 -8.09
C HIS A 27 -8.50 -15.96 -7.40
N GLU A 28 -8.98 -16.50 -6.28
CA GLU A 28 -9.89 -15.80 -5.38
C GLU A 28 -9.09 -15.17 -4.23
N TYR A 29 -9.47 -13.96 -3.83
CA TYR A 29 -8.78 -13.20 -2.79
C TYR A 29 -9.79 -12.75 -1.75
N ILE A 30 -9.61 -13.20 -0.51
CA ILE A 30 -10.46 -12.89 0.63
C ILE A 30 -9.68 -11.98 1.58
N PRO A 31 -10.14 -10.75 1.85
CA PRO A 31 -9.49 -9.86 2.80
C PRO A 31 -9.65 -10.43 4.21
N VAL A 32 -8.56 -10.43 4.98
CA VAL A 32 -8.64 -10.72 6.41
C VAL A 32 -9.22 -9.48 7.11
N PRO A 33 -10.25 -9.65 7.96
CA PRO A 33 -10.79 -8.55 8.74
C PRO A 33 -9.71 -7.93 9.63
N GLY A 34 -9.69 -6.60 9.70
CA GLY A 34 -8.80 -5.83 10.58
C GLY A 34 -9.28 -5.83 12.03
N ILE A 35 -10.15 -6.75 12.43
CA ILE A 35 -10.58 -6.89 13.82
C ILE A 35 -9.67 -7.90 14.52
N MET A 36 -9.10 -7.51 15.65
CA MET A 36 -8.44 -8.48 16.53
C MET A 36 -9.55 -9.24 17.26
N GLU A 37 -9.84 -10.48 16.84
CA GLU A 37 -10.93 -11.30 17.42
C GLU A 37 -10.81 -11.45 18.94
N THR A 38 -9.60 -11.36 19.50
CA THR A 38 -9.33 -11.48 20.93
C THR A 38 -9.72 -10.24 21.74
N THR A 39 -9.73 -9.05 21.14
CA THR A 39 -9.99 -7.78 21.85
C THR A 39 -11.23 -7.04 21.34
N GLY A 40 -11.76 -7.42 20.17
CA GLY A 40 -12.86 -6.71 19.51
C GLY A 40 -12.45 -5.36 18.94
N GLU A 41 -11.17 -5.01 18.98
CA GLU A 41 -10.66 -3.73 18.51
C GLU A 41 -10.38 -3.77 17.00
N THR A 42 -10.71 -2.67 16.32
CA THR A 42 -10.38 -2.48 14.90
C THR A 42 -8.92 -2.05 14.79
N CYS A 43 -8.05 -2.99 14.41
CA CYS A 43 -6.69 -2.72 13.98
C CYS A 43 -6.70 -2.02 12.61
N ALA A 44 -6.03 -0.87 12.51
CA ALA A 44 -5.87 -0.13 11.26
C ALA A 44 -4.99 -0.84 10.20
N CYS A 45 -4.66 -2.12 10.42
CA CYS A 45 -3.77 -2.92 9.58
C CYS A 45 -4.37 -3.32 8.23
N ASN A 46 -5.69 -3.19 8.02
CA ASN A 46 -6.35 -3.52 6.74
C ASN A 46 -6.94 -2.31 5.99
N ARG A 47 -6.96 -1.13 6.62
CA ARG A 47 -7.42 0.14 6.06
C ARG A 47 -6.64 1.30 6.66
N CYS A 48 -5.56 1.71 6.01
CA CYS A 48 -4.79 2.87 6.41
C CYS A 48 -5.50 4.18 6.00
N PRO A 49 -5.86 5.06 6.95
CA PRO A 49 -6.58 6.31 6.64
C PRO A 49 -5.73 7.34 5.88
N HIS A 50 -4.43 7.13 5.79
CA HIS A 50 -3.51 8.02 5.08
C HIS A 50 -3.38 7.66 3.59
N MET A 51 -3.38 6.36 3.25
CA MET A 51 -3.21 5.92 1.86
C MET A 51 -4.39 6.35 0.97
N ALA A 52 -5.61 6.30 1.48
CA ALA A 52 -6.83 6.70 0.76
C ALA A 52 -6.96 8.22 0.53
N ARG A 53 -6.01 9.05 1.00
CA ARG A 53 -6.07 10.51 0.82
C ARG A 53 -5.77 10.96 -0.61
N ASN A 54 -5.14 10.10 -1.41
CA ASN A 54 -4.76 10.36 -2.79
C ASN A 54 -5.91 10.01 -3.73
N THR A 55 -6.71 11.00 -4.13
CA THR A 55 -7.83 10.81 -5.07
C THR A 55 -7.40 11.15 -6.50
N LEU A 56 -8.13 10.65 -7.51
CA LEU A 56 -7.87 10.97 -8.92
C LEU A 56 -7.91 12.48 -9.18
N GLN A 57 -8.81 13.23 -8.53
CA GLN A 57 -8.87 14.69 -8.64
C GLN A 57 -7.58 15.33 -8.11
N LYS A 58 -7.09 14.91 -6.94
CA LYS A 58 -5.85 15.45 -6.36
C LYS A 58 -4.63 15.11 -7.20
N VAL A 59 -4.55 13.90 -7.75
CA VAL A 59 -3.47 13.51 -8.66
C VAL A 59 -3.49 14.36 -9.93
N ARG A 60 -4.68 14.56 -10.53
CA ARG A 60 -4.85 15.47 -11.67
C ARG A 60 -4.38 16.88 -11.35
N ASP A 61 -4.80 17.42 -10.20
CA ASP A 61 -4.45 18.78 -9.79
C ASP A 61 -2.95 18.91 -9.49
N CYS A 62 -2.34 17.88 -8.90
CA CYS A 62 -0.89 17.81 -8.69
C CYS A 62 -0.12 17.83 -10.02
N LEU A 63 -0.52 17.02 -11.00
CA LEU A 63 0.12 17.03 -12.33
C LEU A 63 -0.08 18.35 -13.08
N LYS A 64 -1.22 19.02 -12.86
CA LYS A 64 -1.53 20.30 -13.50
C LYS A 64 -0.73 21.47 -12.91
N ASN A 65 -0.61 21.50 -11.58
CA ASN A 65 -0.05 22.65 -10.86
C ASN A 65 1.40 22.43 -10.43
N GLY A 66 1.91 21.20 -10.46
CA GLY A 66 3.24 20.86 -9.94
C GLY A 66 3.33 20.85 -8.41
N GLU A 67 2.21 20.88 -7.70
CA GLU A 67 2.14 21.00 -6.24
C GLU A 67 1.35 19.85 -5.60
N PRO A 68 1.67 19.41 -4.37
CA PRO A 68 2.72 19.96 -3.50
C PRO A 68 4.12 19.40 -3.83
N GLU A 69 5.12 20.28 -3.85
CA GLU A 69 6.53 19.88 -3.95
C GLU A 69 7.09 19.46 -2.59
N ILE A 70 7.82 18.33 -2.55
CA ILE A 70 8.61 17.92 -1.39
C ILE A 70 10.01 18.49 -1.56
N VAL A 71 10.27 19.65 -0.96
CA VAL A 71 11.59 20.31 -0.99
C VAL A 71 12.59 19.52 -0.16
N TRP A 72 13.82 19.39 -0.67
CA TRP A 72 14.90 18.73 0.04
C TRP A 72 15.14 19.33 1.44
N LYS A 73 15.46 18.47 2.40
CA LYS A 73 15.80 18.82 3.78
C LYS A 73 17.10 18.15 4.15
N ASP A 74 17.90 18.79 4.98
CA ASP A 74 19.25 18.30 5.34
C ASP A 74 19.23 16.88 5.94
N TYR A 75 18.16 16.52 6.66
CA TYR A 75 18.00 15.16 7.22
C TYR A 75 17.79 14.06 6.17
N PHE A 76 17.53 14.41 4.90
CA PHE A 76 17.46 13.42 3.83
C PHE A 76 18.84 12.87 3.45
N ASP A 77 19.93 13.59 3.72
CA ASP A 77 21.29 13.08 3.49
C ASP A 77 21.60 11.93 4.46
N ASP A 78 21.19 12.05 5.72
CA ASP A 78 21.30 10.97 6.71
C ASP A 78 20.44 9.76 6.31
N ALA A 79 19.21 10.01 5.85
CA ALA A 79 18.31 8.95 5.40
C ALA A 79 18.84 8.23 4.15
N LYS A 80 19.53 8.95 3.25
CA LYS A 80 20.15 8.40 2.04
C LYS A 80 21.24 7.39 2.39
N GLU A 81 22.06 7.65 3.40
CA GLU A 81 23.10 6.71 3.83
C GLU A 81 22.49 5.35 4.25
N VAL A 82 21.39 5.37 5.00
CA VAL A 82 20.67 4.16 5.42
C VAL A 82 20.09 3.43 4.20
N LEU A 83 19.51 4.17 3.26
CA LEU A 83 18.96 3.61 2.03
C LEU A 83 20.04 2.93 1.18
N GLU A 84 21.19 3.56 0.99
CA GLU A 84 22.31 3.02 0.21
C GLU A 84 22.84 1.71 0.80
N ARG A 85 22.84 1.57 2.13
CA ARG A 85 23.20 0.32 2.82
C ARG A 85 22.13 -0.76 2.69
N SER A 86 20.85 -0.38 2.71
CA SER A 86 19.73 -1.32 2.66
C SER A 86 19.40 -1.82 1.25
N LEU A 87 19.71 -1.03 0.23
CA LEU A 87 19.67 -1.48 -1.16
C LEU A 87 20.80 -2.49 -1.34
N LEU A 88 20.51 -3.76 -1.00
CA LEU A 88 21.38 -4.92 -1.19
C LEU A 88 22.01 -4.84 -2.58
N LYS A 89 23.27 -4.41 -2.64
CA LYS A 89 24.13 -4.63 -3.81
C LYS A 89 24.67 -6.04 -3.76
#